data_AF-A0A2D5Y4E1-F1
#
_entry.id   AF-A0A2D5Y4E1-F1
#
_cell.length_a   1.000
_cell.length_b   1.000
_cell.length_c   1.000
_cell.angle_alpha   90.00
_cell.angle_beta   90.00
_cell.angle_gamma   90.00
#
_symmetry.space_group_name_H-M   'P 1'
#
loop_
_entity.id
_entity.type
_entity.pdbx_description
1 polymer ?
#
loop_
_entity_poly.entity_id
_entity_poly.type
_entity_poly.pdbx_seq_one_letter_code
_entity_poly.pdbx_strand_id
1 'polypeptide(L)'
;MPRLGLGLSIGSIKTRLSKNSPLQYFGSSRLPLWLDASDESTITESSGNVSQWDDKSGNNNHATASGTEPTTGTVTINSLNALDFTTGQRMIVPYGAEFANSLGQHVFVVAEWDTLDTFSAVYSRYAGPGSREFNLLKLNNSAPANSFYCQFTKDGSAVTTIGKVTTIEVDTPYVLYGSVQDDAYVEVGVNNARADQRSLITGSVYDKPTTPPNITIGDQSSTGVSMLGKIAEIIVVSGDLSIAEKDWILNYLGNKWGIDVTLSAQDETTATAGQSNMLLWSTDNATYTDEGETAFTTEILTEKETQFFFNGAVNGSAVHEDAETGGNGFWIGNDNSDGGALTAFITNAAAYSGGIRGDISLYENILIVNGEADATAIASAIITKAQFKTALTQLVTRLNEECPNARLIFTPLGRRTGGNDSAVQQVRDAQLEVIAENSFCYLGWENHDQPLQDNIHRTPAGYTVEGTRAAEFVLTGTLRGPIITSATYSGSTVTATVALDSGAAISGSEVDTFRIEDDGSPVTISSLSIDGNEITFTLGSSIASGSTVELWSNYGQGSSVTPANVVKDANGYPIRTVSALSVSEG
;
A
#
# COMPACT_ATOMS: atom_id res chain seq x y z
N MET A 1 54.84 -14.27 -8.95
CA MET A 1 53.64 -15.09 -8.63
C MET A 1 52.90 -14.41 -7.48
N PRO A 2 51.56 -14.48 -7.45
CA PRO A 2 50.71 -13.38 -6.98
C PRO A 2 50.53 -13.31 -5.45
N ARG A 3 50.16 -12.10 -5.02
CA ARG A 3 49.75 -11.65 -3.68
C ARG A 3 48.53 -12.42 -3.17
N LEU A 4 48.35 -12.51 -1.86
CA LEU A 4 47.12 -12.04 -1.20
C LEU A 4 47.32 -11.93 0.32
N GLY A 5 47.15 -10.70 0.82
CA GLY A 5 47.23 -10.35 2.22
C GLY A 5 45.95 -10.75 2.96
N LEU A 6 46.13 -11.27 4.17
CA LEU A 6 45.08 -11.47 5.16
C LEU A 6 44.65 -10.12 5.71
N GLY A 7 43.64 -9.51 5.10
CA GLY A 7 42.84 -8.45 5.71
C GLY A 7 41.65 -9.06 6.44
N LEU A 8 41.77 -9.24 7.75
CA LEU A 8 40.63 -9.49 8.63
C LEU A 8 39.85 -8.19 8.76
N SER A 9 38.74 -8.07 8.03
CA SER A 9 37.68 -7.12 8.34
C SER A 9 36.77 -7.76 9.39
N ILE A 10 36.76 -7.18 10.60
CA ILE A 10 35.72 -7.42 11.60
C ILE A 10 34.48 -6.67 11.10
N GLY A 11 33.72 -7.33 10.24
CA GLY A 11 32.32 -7.00 9.97
C GLY A 11 31.47 -7.70 11.02
N SER A 12 30.80 -6.91 11.84
CA SER A 12 29.84 -7.35 12.85
C SER A 12 28.73 -8.20 12.22
N ILE A 13 28.93 -9.52 12.14
CA ILE A 13 27.83 -10.45 11.93
C ILE A 13 27.03 -10.45 13.23
N LYS A 14 26.08 -9.51 13.35
CA LYS A 14 24.87 -9.80 14.12
C LYS A 14 24.24 -10.97 13.39
N THR A 15 24.41 -12.17 13.93
CA THR A 15 23.60 -13.33 13.56
C THR A 15 22.15 -12.93 13.83
N ARG A 16 21.43 -12.45 12.81
CA ARG A 16 19.97 -12.54 12.82
C ARG A 16 19.71 -14.03 12.91
N LEU A 17 19.33 -14.53 14.09
CA LEU A 17 18.75 -15.86 14.22
C LEU A 17 17.55 -15.87 13.25
N SER A 18 17.65 -16.64 12.17
CA SER A 18 16.49 -16.91 11.33
C SER A 18 15.49 -17.64 12.22
N LYS A 19 14.38 -16.97 12.58
CA LYS A 19 13.29 -17.56 13.34
C LYS A 19 12.66 -18.64 12.45
N ASN A 20 12.97 -19.90 12.70
CA ASN A 20 12.60 -21.03 11.81
C ASN A 20 11.43 -21.87 12.34
N SER A 21 10.84 -21.48 13.48
CA SER A 21 9.71 -22.18 14.10
C SER A 21 8.77 -21.23 14.82
N PRO A 22 7.48 -21.58 15.00
CA PRO A 22 6.50 -20.73 15.69
C PRO A 22 6.98 -20.31 17.08
N LEU A 23 7.56 -21.25 17.86
CA LEU A 23 8.07 -20.95 19.20
C LEU A 23 9.20 -19.91 19.19
N GLN A 24 10.16 -20.03 18.27
CA GLN A 24 11.23 -19.04 18.13
C GLN A 24 10.71 -17.68 17.65
N TYR A 25 9.64 -17.68 16.87
CA TYR A 25 9.10 -16.48 16.27
C TYR A 25 8.25 -15.66 17.24
N PHE A 26 7.29 -16.30 17.91
CA PHE A 26 6.31 -15.68 18.79
C PHE A 26 6.70 -15.70 20.28
N GLY A 27 7.53 -16.67 20.69
CA GLY A 27 7.76 -16.96 22.11
C GLY A 27 6.53 -17.63 22.76
N SER A 28 6.74 -18.31 23.90
CA SER A 28 5.68 -19.05 24.57
C SER A 28 4.53 -18.18 25.08
N SER A 29 4.77 -16.89 25.36
CA SER A 29 3.75 -15.97 25.87
C SER A 29 2.69 -15.57 24.85
N ARG A 30 3.04 -15.59 23.56
CA ARG A 30 2.12 -15.25 22.45
C ARG A 30 1.72 -16.47 21.62
N LEU A 31 2.21 -17.65 21.97
CA LEU A 31 1.91 -18.91 21.28
C LEU A 31 1.22 -19.87 22.25
N PRO A 32 -0.09 -19.72 22.56
CA PRO A 32 -0.78 -20.60 23.50
C PRO A 32 -0.72 -22.10 23.17
N LEU A 33 -0.70 -22.45 21.88
CA LEU A 33 -0.73 -23.84 21.42
C LEU A 33 0.01 -23.99 20.09
N TRP A 34 0.84 -25.03 19.99
CA TRP A 34 1.44 -25.47 18.74
C TRP A 34 1.52 -27.00 18.70
N LEU A 35 0.68 -27.61 17.87
CA LEU A 35 0.59 -29.07 17.69
C LEU A 35 1.04 -29.42 16.27
N ASP A 36 1.97 -30.36 16.13
CA ASP A 36 2.60 -30.71 14.84
C ASP A 36 2.72 -32.24 14.67
N ALA A 37 1.89 -32.84 13.81
CA ALA A 37 1.80 -34.30 13.68
C ALA A 37 2.96 -34.88 12.85
N SER A 38 3.67 -34.03 12.10
CA SER A 38 4.87 -34.43 11.36
C SER A 38 6.06 -34.69 12.30
N ASP A 39 6.02 -34.16 13.52
CA ASP A 39 6.95 -34.50 14.58
C ASP A 39 6.41 -35.67 15.39
N GLU A 40 6.71 -36.90 14.95
CA GLU A 40 6.24 -38.14 15.58
C GLU A 40 6.63 -38.24 17.07
N SER A 41 7.69 -37.53 17.51
CA SER A 41 8.07 -37.52 18.93
C SER A 41 7.05 -36.83 19.84
N THR A 42 6.11 -36.08 19.26
CA THR A 42 4.99 -35.44 19.96
C THR A 42 3.74 -36.31 20.00
N ILE A 43 3.74 -37.48 19.37
CA ILE A 43 2.56 -38.34 19.30
C ILE A 43 2.72 -39.53 20.25
N THR A 44 1.85 -39.61 21.25
CA THR A 44 1.71 -40.81 22.09
C THR A 44 0.62 -41.69 21.52
N GLU A 45 1.00 -42.85 20.99
CA GLU A 45 0.09 -43.80 20.36
C GLU A 45 0.32 -45.25 20.80
N SER A 46 -0.69 -46.07 20.58
CA SER A 46 -0.57 -47.53 20.62
C SER A 46 -1.26 -48.17 19.42
N SER A 47 -0.48 -48.89 18.61
CA SER A 47 -0.95 -49.58 17.40
C SER A 47 -1.66 -48.64 16.41
N GLY A 48 -1.15 -47.41 16.27
CA GLY A 48 -1.66 -46.36 15.42
C GLY A 48 -2.76 -45.50 16.07
N ASN A 49 -3.27 -45.85 17.25
CA ASN A 49 -4.32 -45.04 17.93
C ASN A 49 -3.68 -44.02 18.86
N VAL A 50 -3.99 -42.73 18.66
CA VAL A 50 -3.35 -41.61 19.36
C VAL A 50 -4.11 -41.26 20.63
N SER A 51 -3.46 -41.44 21.78
CA SER A 51 -4.01 -41.04 23.08
C SER A 51 -3.65 -39.59 23.45
N GLN A 52 -2.52 -39.07 22.94
CA GLN A 52 -2.06 -37.71 23.22
C GLN A 52 -1.22 -37.12 22.08
N TRP A 53 -1.35 -35.82 21.86
CA TRP A 53 -0.54 -35.00 20.96
C TRP A 53 0.07 -33.83 21.75
N ASP A 54 1.39 -33.86 21.88
CA ASP A 54 2.15 -32.95 22.72
C ASP A 54 2.27 -31.55 22.09
N ASP A 55 2.29 -30.56 22.97
CA ASP A 55 2.33 -29.14 22.64
C ASP A 55 3.78 -28.65 22.60
N LYS A 56 4.16 -28.11 21.44
CA LYS A 56 5.50 -27.58 21.15
C LYS A 56 5.64 -26.11 21.50
N SER A 57 4.58 -25.46 21.99
CA SER A 57 4.60 -24.03 22.32
C SER A 57 5.35 -23.70 23.62
N GLY A 58 5.68 -24.73 24.42
CA GLY A 58 6.29 -24.57 25.73
C GLY A 58 5.29 -24.31 26.86
N ASN A 59 3.99 -24.30 26.58
CA ASN A 59 2.93 -24.11 27.59
C ASN A 59 2.36 -25.41 28.15
N ASN A 60 2.72 -26.57 27.58
CA ASN A 60 2.24 -27.90 27.96
C ASN A 60 0.71 -28.07 27.81
N ASN A 61 0.12 -27.38 26.83
CA ASN A 61 -1.30 -27.47 26.49
C ASN A 61 -1.56 -28.69 25.60
N HIS A 62 -1.18 -29.88 26.06
CA HIS A 62 -1.29 -31.13 25.31
C HIS A 62 -2.75 -31.47 24.97
N ALA A 63 -2.97 -31.98 23.77
CA ALA A 63 -4.27 -32.48 23.35
C ALA A 63 -4.39 -33.96 23.70
N THR A 64 -5.48 -34.37 24.35
CA THR A 64 -5.71 -35.77 24.76
C THR A 64 -6.98 -36.32 24.13
N ALA A 65 -6.94 -37.57 23.69
CA ALA A 65 -8.11 -38.18 23.06
C ALA A 65 -9.27 -38.33 24.05
N SER A 66 -10.50 -38.15 23.55
CA SER A 66 -11.71 -38.35 24.34
C SER A 66 -12.68 -39.28 23.61
N GLY A 67 -12.79 -40.51 24.10
CA GLY A 67 -13.61 -41.55 23.48
C GLY A 67 -12.80 -42.39 22.51
N THR A 68 -13.21 -42.43 21.24
CA THR A 68 -12.45 -43.13 20.20
C THR A 68 -11.26 -42.27 19.78
N GLU A 69 -10.07 -42.87 19.75
CA GLU A 69 -8.81 -42.20 19.42
C GLU A 69 -8.68 -42.00 17.91
N PRO A 70 -8.23 -40.83 17.41
CA PRO A 70 -7.83 -40.68 16.02
C PRO A 70 -6.59 -41.55 15.74
N THR A 71 -6.28 -41.80 14.47
CA THR A 71 -5.14 -42.65 14.09
C THR A 71 -3.97 -41.87 13.48
N THR A 72 -2.76 -42.41 13.56
CA THR A 72 -1.51 -41.84 13.03
C THR A 72 -0.72 -42.89 12.23
N GLY A 73 0.23 -42.46 11.39
CA GLY A 73 1.14 -43.36 10.66
C GLY A 73 0.49 -44.11 9.48
N THR A 74 -0.80 -43.91 9.26
CA THR A 74 -1.58 -44.51 8.15
C THR A 74 -1.89 -43.51 7.04
N VAL A 75 -1.76 -42.21 7.32
CA VAL A 75 -2.07 -41.11 6.39
C VAL A 75 -0.96 -40.07 6.39
N THR A 76 -0.84 -39.34 5.28
CA THR A 76 0.11 -38.23 5.13
C THR A 76 -0.51 -37.08 4.38
N ILE A 77 -0.08 -35.86 4.66
CA ILE A 77 -0.24 -34.70 3.77
C ILE A 77 1.13 -34.43 3.14
N ASN A 78 1.23 -34.54 1.82
CA ASN A 78 2.47 -34.31 1.06
C ASN A 78 3.72 -35.01 1.66
N SER A 79 3.57 -36.28 2.02
CA SER A 79 4.61 -37.16 2.61
C SER A 79 5.00 -36.87 4.07
N LEU A 80 4.32 -35.95 4.76
CA LEU A 80 4.47 -35.73 6.20
C LEU A 80 3.31 -36.36 6.97
N ASN A 81 3.58 -36.93 8.14
CA ASN A 81 2.58 -37.61 8.97
C ASN A 81 1.47 -36.64 9.40
N ALA A 82 0.22 -37.10 9.39
CA ALA A 82 -0.96 -36.37 9.86
C ALA A 82 -1.84 -37.28 10.71
N LEU A 83 -2.72 -36.70 11.52
CA LEU A 83 -3.71 -37.47 12.28
C LEU A 83 -5.00 -37.63 11.48
N ASP A 84 -5.50 -38.86 11.39
CA ASP A 84 -6.73 -39.23 10.70
C ASP A 84 -7.92 -39.28 11.67
N PHE A 85 -8.98 -38.54 11.34
CA PHE A 85 -10.20 -38.39 12.13
C PHE A 85 -11.41 -38.94 11.37
N THR A 86 -12.23 -39.67 12.10
CA THR A 86 -13.51 -40.25 11.66
C THR A 86 -14.62 -39.88 12.64
N THR A 87 -15.84 -40.37 12.39
CA THR A 87 -17.04 -39.97 13.14
C THR A 87 -16.88 -40.13 14.66
N GLY A 88 -17.02 -39.02 15.40
CA GLY A 88 -16.99 -38.99 16.86
C GLY A 88 -15.60 -39.08 17.50
N GLN A 89 -14.51 -39.11 16.72
CA GLN A 89 -13.14 -39.01 17.23
C GLN A 89 -12.78 -37.55 17.51
N ARG A 90 -12.14 -37.28 18.65
CA ARG A 90 -11.70 -35.92 19.02
C ARG A 90 -10.57 -35.91 20.01
N MET A 91 -9.78 -34.85 19.95
CA MET A 91 -8.76 -34.51 20.92
C MET A 91 -9.21 -33.28 21.72
N ILE A 92 -8.90 -33.23 23.01
CA ILE A 92 -9.29 -32.16 23.94
C ILE A 92 -8.05 -31.47 24.48
N VAL A 93 -8.00 -30.16 24.33
CA VAL A 93 -7.08 -29.29 25.09
C VAL A 93 -7.91 -28.58 26.16
N PRO A 94 -7.61 -28.77 27.46
CA PRO A 94 -8.31 -28.09 28.53
C PRO A 94 -8.27 -26.56 28.37
N TYR A 95 -9.33 -25.88 28.78
CA TYR A 95 -9.33 -24.43 28.75
C TYR A 95 -8.25 -23.84 29.68
N GLY A 96 -7.51 -22.88 29.14
CA GLY A 96 -6.56 -22.00 29.83
C GLY A 96 -6.88 -20.52 29.58
N ALA A 97 -6.46 -19.63 30.47
CA ALA A 97 -6.75 -18.19 30.35
C ALA A 97 -6.06 -17.54 29.14
N GLU A 98 -4.97 -18.12 28.66
CA GLU A 98 -4.26 -17.80 27.42
C GLU A 98 -5.10 -18.03 26.16
N PHE A 99 -6.20 -18.78 26.28
CA PHE A 99 -7.21 -18.98 25.25
C PHE A 99 -8.48 -18.14 25.51
N ALA A 100 -8.40 -17.02 26.23
CA ALA A 100 -9.52 -16.07 26.31
C ALA A 100 -9.65 -15.30 24.97
N ASN A 101 -10.89 -15.07 24.50
CA ASN A 101 -11.13 -14.30 23.26
C ASN A 101 -10.71 -12.83 23.40
N SER A 102 -10.91 -12.29 24.59
CA SER A 102 -10.53 -10.92 24.98
C SER A 102 -9.03 -10.63 24.90
N LEU A 103 -8.18 -11.62 24.65
CA LEU A 103 -6.76 -11.44 24.37
C LEU A 103 -6.45 -11.24 22.87
N GLY A 104 -7.44 -11.38 21.98
CA GLY A 104 -7.21 -11.60 20.57
C GLY A 104 -6.71 -13.03 20.31
N GLN A 105 -7.33 -13.75 19.37
CA GLN A 105 -6.96 -15.12 19.01
C GLN A 105 -6.91 -15.34 17.51
N HIS A 106 -5.90 -16.07 17.09
CA HIS A 106 -5.65 -16.42 15.69
C HIS A 106 -5.31 -17.89 15.62
N VAL A 107 -6.10 -18.65 14.88
CA VAL A 107 -5.98 -20.10 14.77
C VAL A 107 -5.68 -20.45 13.32
N PHE A 108 -4.58 -21.16 13.12
CA PHE A 108 -4.15 -21.70 11.85
C PHE A 108 -4.16 -23.22 11.92
N VAL A 109 -4.73 -23.88 10.91
CA VAL A 109 -4.87 -25.35 10.88
C VAL A 109 -4.50 -25.86 9.49
N VAL A 110 -3.66 -26.89 9.41
CA VAL A 110 -3.46 -27.66 8.17
C VAL A 110 -4.40 -28.86 8.20
N ALA A 111 -5.30 -28.95 7.22
CA ALA A 111 -6.28 -30.04 7.17
C ALA A 111 -6.68 -30.42 5.74
N GLU A 112 -7.22 -31.63 5.61
CA GLU A 112 -7.70 -32.25 4.36
C GLU A 112 -8.98 -33.03 4.68
N TRP A 113 -9.97 -33.02 3.77
CA TRP A 113 -11.23 -33.74 3.96
C TRP A 113 -11.34 -34.96 3.06
N ASP A 114 -11.78 -36.08 3.61
CA ASP A 114 -12.06 -37.29 2.81
C ASP A 114 -13.45 -37.21 2.14
N THR A 115 -14.36 -36.44 2.74
CA THR A 115 -15.70 -36.20 2.19
C THR A 115 -16.20 -34.79 2.50
N LEU A 116 -17.05 -34.28 1.60
CA LEU A 116 -17.68 -32.97 1.72
C LEU A 116 -19.20 -33.03 1.97
N ASP A 117 -19.79 -34.20 2.18
CA ASP A 117 -21.23 -34.36 2.42
C ASP A 117 -21.67 -34.03 3.86
N THR A 118 -20.72 -33.98 4.81
CA THR A 118 -20.97 -33.67 6.21
C THR A 118 -20.51 -32.27 6.61
N PHE A 119 -21.25 -31.72 7.57
CA PHE A 119 -20.86 -30.51 8.28
C PHE A 119 -19.79 -30.91 9.29
N SER A 120 -18.68 -30.19 9.39
CA SER A 120 -17.55 -30.66 10.21
C SER A 120 -16.76 -29.52 10.85
N ALA A 121 -16.10 -29.83 11.96
CA ALA A 121 -15.25 -28.93 12.71
C ALA A 121 -13.80 -29.44 12.76
N VAL A 122 -12.84 -28.55 12.49
CA VAL A 122 -11.41 -28.84 12.68
C VAL A 122 -10.91 -28.36 14.05
N TYR A 123 -11.44 -27.23 14.52
CA TYR A 123 -11.13 -26.63 15.82
C TYR A 123 -12.39 -25.98 16.38
N SER A 124 -12.73 -26.25 17.64
CA SER A 124 -13.97 -25.74 18.25
C SER A 124 -13.82 -25.45 19.74
N ARG A 125 -14.46 -24.37 20.17
CA ARG A 125 -14.75 -24.03 21.57
C ARG A 125 -16.24 -23.84 21.70
N TYR A 126 -16.91 -24.96 21.94
CA TYR A 126 -18.36 -25.09 21.89
C TYR A 126 -18.89 -25.61 23.23
N ALA A 127 -19.85 -24.88 23.83
CA ALA A 127 -20.50 -25.26 25.08
C ALA A 127 -22.00 -25.58 24.93
N GLY A 128 -22.53 -25.57 23.70
CA GLY A 128 -23.94 -25.83 23.40
C GLY A 128 -24.57 -24.83 22.42
N PRO A 129 -25.84 -25.05 22.03
CA PRO A 129 -26.57 -24.12 21.17
C PRO A 129 -26.63 -22.73 21.81
N GLY A 130 -26.14 -21.71 21.10
CA GLY A 130 -26.06 -20.34 21.62
C GLY A 130 -24.80 -20.02 22.43
N SER A 131 -23.90 -20.99 22.68
CA SER A 131 -22.66 -20.80 23.45
C SER A 131 -21.44 -21.24 22.64
N ARG A 132 -21.05 -20.39 21.68
CA ARG A 132 -19.93 -20.60 20.75
C ARG A 132 -18.87 -19.54 21.01
N GLU A 133 -17.74 -19.91 21.61
CA GLU A 133 -16.65 -18.94 21.80
C GLU A 133 -15.85 -18.76 20.51
N PHE A 134 -15.50 -19.86 19.84
CA PHE A 134 -14.78 -19.82 18.57
C PHE A 134 -14.92 -21.17 17.87
N ASN A 135 -15.28 -21.19 16.58
CA ASN A 135 -15.33 -22.44 15.82
C ASN A 135 -14.81 -22.21 14.41
N LEU A 136 -13.98 -23.13 13.95
CA LEU A 136 -13.52 -23.25 12.58
C LEU A 136 -14.18 -24.45 11.93
N LEU A 137 -15.03 -24.17 10.94
CA LEU A 137 -16.05 -25.07 10.46
C LEU A 137 -16.07 -25.13 8.94
N LYS A 138 -16.53 -26.28 8.44
CA LYS A 138 -16.75 -26.53 7.03
C LYS A 138 -18.23 -26.81 6.79
N LEU A 139 -18.84 -26.12 5.81
CA LEU A 139 -20.24 -26.32 5.40
C LEU A 139 -20.38 -27.53 4.48
N ASN A 140 -21.48 -28.28 4.60
CA ASN A 140 -21.78 -29.41 3.72
C ASN A 140 -22.50 -29.04 2.41
N ASN A 141 -23.45 -28.10 2.42
CA ASN A 141 -24.19 -27.78 1.18
C ASN A 141 -25.00 -26.46 1.22
N SER A 142 -24.39 -25.36 1.67
CA SER A 142 -25.02 -24.03 1.62
C SER A 142 -24.26 -23.15 0.63
N ALA A 143 -24.92 -22.47 -0.32
CA ALA A 143 -24.26 -21.75 -1.41
C ALA A 143 -23.32 -20.61 -0.96
N PRO A 144 -22.09 -20.46 -1.52
CA PRO A 144 -21.34 -21.45 -2.31
C PRO A 144 -21.09 -22.78 -1.59
N ALA A 145 -21.34 -23.92 -2.24
CA ALA A 145 -21.19 -25.23 -1.60
C ALA A 145 -19.74 -25.48 -1.13
N ASN A 146 -19.60 -26.27 -0.06
CA ASN A 146 -18.32 -26.71 0.50
C ASN A 146 -17.34 -25.58 0.82
N SER A 147 -17.75 -24.64 1.66
CA SER A 147 -16.83 -23.58 2.10
C SER A 147 -16.48 -23.68 3.57
N PHE A 148 -15.34 -23.09 3.88
CA PHE A 148 -14.83 -22.92 5.21
C PHE A 148 -15.27 -21.57 5.82
N TYR A 149 -15.54 -21.54 7.13
CA TYR A 149 -15.98 -20.35 7.85
C TYR A 149 -15.65 -20.38 9.34
N CYS A 150 -15.73 -19.20 9.97
CA CYS A 150 -15.60 -19.02 11.42
C CYS A 150 -16.95 -18.68 12.08
N GLN A 151 -17.20 -19.18 13.29
CA GLN A 151 -18.45 -18.93 14.03
C GLN A 151 -18.26 -18.69 15.54
N PHE A 152 -18.98 -17.70 16.04
CA PHE A 152 -19.07 -17.33 17.46
C PHE A 152 -20.50 -16.86 17.84
N THR A 153 -20.76 -16.71 19.13
CA THR A 153 -21.99 -16.14 19.69
C THR A 153 -21.82 -14.64 19.94
N LYS A 154 -22.84 -13.85 19.59
CA LYS A 154 -22.92 -12.41 19.88
C LYS A 154 -24.22 -12.10 20.62
N ASP A 155 -24.16 -11.23 21.65
CA ASP A 155 -25.34 -10.71 22.36
C ASP A 155 -26.36 -11.78 22.81
N GLY A 156 -25.88 -12.96 23.24
CA GLY A 156 -26.73 -14.08 23.69
C GLY A 156 -27.59 -14.73 22.59
N SER A 157 -27.40 -14.35 21.32
CA SER A 157 -28.04 -14.97 20.16
C SER A 157 -27.00 -15.72 19.31
N ALA A 158 -27.40 -16.88 18.81
CA ALA A 158 -26.57 -17.59 17.85
C ALA A 158 -26.53 -16.81 16.53
N VAL A 159 -25.34 -16.82 15.92
CA VAL A 159 -25.07 -16.56 14.49
C VAL A 159 -24.72 -15.11 14.14
N THR A 160 -23.42 -14.84 14.08
CA THR A 160 -22.86 -14.16 12.90
C THR A 160 -21.95 -15.15 12.18
N THR A 161 -22.38 -15.64 11.02
CA THR A 161 -21.50 -16.35 10.08
C THR A 161 -20.66 -15.28 9.39
N ILE A 162 -19.35 -15.24 9.64
CA ILE A 162 -18.48 -14.25 9.01
C ILE A 162 -17.45 -14.97 8.15
N GLY A 163 -17.49 -14.61 6.87
CA GLY A 163 -16.52 -14.96 5.87
C GLY A 163 -16.66 -16.37 5.34
N LYS A 164 -16.65 -16.46 4.01
CA LYS A 164 -16.76 -17.70 3.27
C LYS A 164 -15.69 -17.66 2.20
N VAL A 165 -14.83 -18.66 2.19
CA VAL A 165 -13.70 -18.70 1.26
C VAL A 165 -13.79 -19.97 0.43
N THR A 166 -13.91 -19.79 -0.89
CA THR A 166 -13.73 -20.83 -1.92
C THR A 166 -14.63 -22.06 -1.76
N THR A 167 -14.60 -22.94 -2.76
CA THR A 167 -15.08 -24.31 -2.68
C THR A 167 -13.87 -25.18 -2.36
N ILE A 168 -13.81 -25.74 -1.15
CA ILE A 168 -12.81 -26.75 -0.81
C ILE A 168 -13.16 -28.09 -1.48
N GLU A 169 -12.15 -28.88 -1.78
CA GLU A 169 -12.25 -30.17 -2.45
C GLU A 169 -11.87 -31.32 -1.52
N VAL A 170 -12.34 -32.53 -1.83
CA VAL A 170 -11.88 -33.75 -1.13
C VAL A 170 -10.42 -34.02 -1.49
N ASP A 171 -9.70 -34.73 -0.63
CA ASP A 171 -8.32 -35.18 -0.86
C ASP A 171 -7.35 -34.04 -1.25
N THR A 172 -7.69 -32.81 -0.86
CA THR A 172 -6.90 -31.60 -1.11
C THR A 172 -6.54 -30.94 0.21
N PRO A 173 -5.24 -30.78 0.52
CA PRO A 173 -4.82 -30.16 1.76
C PRO A 173 -4.87 -28.63 1.69
N TYR A 174 -5.28 -28.01 2.78
CA TYR A 174 -5.41 -26.56 2.91
C TYR A 174 -4.75 -26.03 4.19
N VAL A 175 -4.24 -24.79 4.13
CA VAL A 175 -3.95 -23.99 5.32
C VAL A 175 -5.17 -23.13 5.66
N LEU A 176 -5.83 -23.43 6.74
CA LEU A 176 -7.04 -22.76 7.20
C LEU A 176 -6.67 -21.70 8.23
N TYR A 177 -7.36 -20.56 8.20
CA TYR A 177 -7.14 -19.47 9.14
C TYR A 177 -8.48 -18.95 9.68
N GLY A 178 -8.54 -18.66 10.98
CA GLY A 178 -9.57 -17.80 11.54
C GLY A 178 -9.07 -16.99 12.71
N SER A 179 -9.64 -15.80 12.91
CA SER A 179 -9.25 -14.93 14.03
C SER A 179 -10.41 -14.14 14.63
N VAL A 180 -10.23 -13.75 15.89
CA VAL A 180 -10.97 -12.69 16.58
C VAL A 180 -9.94 -11.70 17.12
N GLN A 181 -9.90 -10.46 16.62
CA GLN A 181 -9.02 -9.39 17.11
C GLN A 181 -9.82 -8.49 18.06
N ASP A 182 -9.38 -8.36 19.32
CA ASP A 182 -9.89 -7.42 20.34
C ASP A 182 -11.43 -7.31 20.41
N ASP A 183 -12.14 -8.43 20.20
CA ASP A 183 -13.61 -8.49 20.10
C ASP A 183 -14.25 -7.57 19.04
N ALA A 184 -13.45 -6.98 18.14
CA ALA A 184 -13.87 -5.96 17.18
C ALA A 184 -13.86 -6.47 15.73
N TYR A 185 -13.00 -7.43 15.38
CA TYR A 185 -12.88 -7.93 14.01
C TYR A 185 -12.75 -9.45 13.96
N VAL A 186 -13.51 -10.08 13.05
CA VAL A 186 -13.32 -11.49 12.67
C VAL A 186 -12.80 -11.58 11.24
N GLU A 187 -11.88 -12.52 11.04
CA GLU A 187 -11.36 -12.89 9.73
C GLU A 187 -11.33 -14.41 9.60
N VAL A 188 -11.52 -14.91 8.38
CA VAL A 188 -11.35 -16.33 8.02
C VAL A 188 -10.72 -16.43 6.62
N GLY A 189 -9.88 -17.44 6.43
CA GLY A 189 -9.09 -17.64 5.22
C GLY A 189 -8.88 -19.12 4.91
N VAL A 190 -8.64 -19.43 3.63
CA VAL A 190 -8.16 -20.73 3.14
C VAL A 190 -6.97 -20.47 2.23
N ASN A 191 -5.85 -21.13 2.49
CA ASN A 191 -4.53 -20.81 1.99
C ASN A 191 -4.25 -19.31 2.20
N ASN A 192 -3.97 -18.57 1.15
CA ASN A 192 -3.86 -17.10 1.21
C ASN A 192 -5.14 -16.36 0.77
N ALA A 193 -6.17 -17.06 0.32
CA ALA A 193 -7.44 -16.44 -0.04
C ALA A 193 -8.18 -16.00 1.24
N ARG A 194 -8.52 -14.71 1.32
CA ARG A 194 -9.36 -14.17 2.40
C ARG A 194 -10.82 -14.32 2.03
N ALA A 195 -11.68 -14.39 3.03
CA ALA A 195 -13.08 -14.08 2.77
C ALA A 195 -13.19 -12.60 2.41
N ASP A 196 -14.02 -12.27 1.43
CA ASP A 196 -14.33 -10.89 0.98
C ASP A 196 -14.88 -9.97 2.09
N GLN A 197 -14.98 -10.45 3.32
CA GLN A 197 -15.64 -9.79 4.44
C GLN A 197 -14.79 -9.88 5.71
N ARG A 198 -13.84 -8.95 5.88
CA ARG A 198 -13.46 -8.52 7.23
C ARG A 198 -14.66 -7.77 7.78
N SER A 199 -15.34 -8.34 8.77
CA SER A 199 -16.55 -7.75 9.31
C SER A 199 -16.28 -7.12 10.67
N LEU A 200 -16.67 -5.84 10.81
CA LEU A 200 -16.66 -5.13 12.07
C LEU A 200 -17.75 -5.71 12.97
N ILE A 201 -17.37 -6.15 14.17
CA ILE A 201 -18.30 -6.60 15.19
C ILE A 201 -18.74 -5.37 16.00
N THR A 202 -19.99 -4.94 15.83
CA THR A 202 -20.60 -3.95 16.73
C THR A 202 -21.26 -4.67 17.91
N GLY A 203 -20.90 -4.36 19.15
CA GLY A 203 -21.39 -5.06 20.36
C GLY A 203 -20.35 -6.01 20.96
N SER A 204 -20.59 -6.53 22.16
CA SER A 204 -19.63 -7.42 22.82
C SER A 204 -19.70 -8.82 22.19
N VAL A 205 -18.57 -9.34 21.70
CA VAL A 205 -18.39 -10.78 21.56
C VAL A 205 -18.57 -11.34 22.97
N TYR A 206 -19.61 -12.15 23.16
CA TYR A 206 -19.96 -12.62 24.48
C TYR A 206 -18.89 -13.62 24.94
N ASP A 207 -17.98 -13.17 25.80
CA ASP A 207 -17.07 -14.04 26.54
C ASP A 207 -17.88 -14.70 27.67
N LYS A 208 -17.92 -16.03 27.67
CA LYS A 208 -18.39 -16.95 28.73
C LYS A 208 -19.86 -17.39 28.79
N PRO A 209 -20.15 -18.67 28.48
CA PRO A 209 -20.80 -19.52 29.48
C PRO A 209 -20.04 -19.45 30.82
N THR A 210 -20.72 -19.58 31.97
CA THR A 210 -20.12 -19.50 33.33
C THR A 210 -18.90 -20.41 33.57
N THR A 211 -18.65 -21.37 32.67
CA THR A 211 -17.41 -22.13 32.54
C THR A 211 -17.03 -22.18 31.05
N PRO A 212 -15.88 -21.61 30.63
CA PRO A 212 -15.41 -21.70 29.25
C PRO A 212 -15.29 -23.16 28.78
N PRO A 213 -15.71 -23.50 27.55
CA PRO A 213 -15.51 -24.82 27.00
C PRO A 213 -14.03 -25.10 26.72
N ASN A 214 -13.65 -26.37 26.83
CA ASN A 214 -12.37 -26.85 26.32
C ASN A 214 -12.29 -26.64 24.79
N ILE A 215 -11.07 -26.66 24.28
CA ILE A 215 -10.86 -26.78 22.83
C ILE A 215 -11.06 -28.24 22.45
N THR A 216 -11.85 -28.47 21.40
CA THR A 216 -12.01 -29.75 20.75
C THR A 216 -11.45 -29.69 19.33
N ILE A 217 -10.62 -30.67 18.99
CA ILE A 217 -9.99 -30.84 17.67
C ILE A 217 -10.62 -32.06 17.00
N GLY A 218 -11.02 -31.90 15.73
CA GLY A 218 -11.66 -32.95 14.93
C GLY A 218 -13.15 -33.20 15.19
N ASP A 219 -13.77 -32.46 16.11
CA ASP A 219 -15.21 -32.55 16.39
C ASP A 219 -15.68 -31.31 17.17
N GLN A 220 -16.93 -30.86 16.97
CA GLN A 220 -17.50 -29.74 17.74
C GLN A 220 -18.06 -30.16 19.11
N SER A 221 -18.06 -31.44 19.48
CA SER A 221 -18.81 -31.99 20.62
C SER A 221 -20.32 -31.80 20.53
N SER A 222 -20.85 -31.71 19.30
CA SER A 222 -22.28 -31.70 18.97
C SER A 222 -22.59 -32.76 17.92
N THR A 223 -23.84 -33.23 17.89
CA THR A 223 -24.24 -34.33 16.98
C THR A 223 -24.07 -33.91 15.52
N GLY A 224 -23.28 -34.67 14.75
CA GLY A 224 -23.17 -34.53 13.30
C GLY A 224 -22.18 -33.46 12.82
N VAL A 225 -21.16 -33.12 13.63
CA VAL A 225 -20.15 -32.09 13.30
C VAL A 225 -18.71 -32.62 13.40
N SER A 226 -18.53 -33.93 13.19
CA SER A 226 -17.21 -34.57 13.24
C SER A 226 -16.43 -34.34 11.95
N MET A 227 -15.12 -34.11 12.09
CA MET A 227 -14.18 -34.16 10.98
C MET A 227 -14.12 -35.57 10.40
N LEU A 228 -14.06 -35.65 9.07
CA LEU A 228 -13.76 -36.86 8.31
C LEU A 228 -12.58 -36.52 7.40
N GLY A 229 -11.38 -36.95 7.81
CA GLY A 229 -10.13 -36.66 7.14
C GLY A 229 -9.02 -36.25 8.11
N LYS A 230 -8.06 -35.48 7.60
CA LYS A 230 -6.73 -35.35 8.18
C LYS A 230 -6.54 -33.98 8.83
N ILE A 231 -5.90 -33.94 10.00
CA ILE A 231 -5.41 -32.71 10.64
C ILE A 231 -3.92 -32.88 10.91
N ALA A 232 -3.12 -31.93 10.44
CA ALA A 232 -1.67 -32.05 10.35
C ALA A 232 -0.92 -31.14 11.34
N GLU A 233 -1.30 -29.86 11.42
CA GLU A 233 -0.65 -28.89 12.30
C GLU A 233 -1.64 -27.82 12.74
N ILE A 234 -1.56 -27.42 14.01
CA ILE A 234 -2.39 -26.36 14.60
C ILE A 234 -1.49 -25.35 15.29
N ILE A 235 -1.66 -24.07 14.97
CA ILE A 235 -0.98 -22.94 15.63
C ILE A 235 -2.03 -21.98 16.16
N VAL A 236 -1.97 -21.68 17.45
CA VAL A 236 -2.77 -20.62 18.07
C VAL A 236 -1.83 -19.51 18.52
N VAL A 237 -2.14 -18.28 18.10
CA VAL A 237 -1.44 -17.05 18.53
C VAL A 237 -2.41 -16.17 19.30
N SER A 238 -1.95 -15.60 20.41
CA SER A 238 -2.69 -14.64 21.22
C SER A 238 -2.14 -13.22 21.07
N GLY A 239 -3.00 -12.23 21.33
CA GLY A 239 -2.72 -10.82 21.08
C GLY A 239 -3.15 -10.37 19.69
N ASP A 240 -2.84 -9.12 19.38
CA ASP A 240 -2.87 -8.64 18.01
C ASP A 240 -1.88 -9.44 17.16
N LEU A 241 -2.34 -9.88 15.99
CA LEU A 241 -1.49 -10.51 14.97
C LEU A 241 -1.33 -9.52 13.83
N SER A 242 -0.10 -9.03 13.65
CA SER A 242 0.25 -8.24 12.48
C SER A 242 0.33 -9.13 11.24
N ILE A 243 0.38 -8.52 10.06
CA ILE A 243 0.35 -9.31 8.82
C ILE A 243 1.69 -9.87 8.42
N ALA A 244 2.79 -9.21 8.74
CA ALA A 244 4.10 -9.85 8.67
C ALA A 244 4.14 -11.15 9.50
N GLU A 245 3.48 -11.17 10.66
CA GLU A 245 3.41 -12.36 11.51
C GLU A 245 2.46 -13.43 10.93
N LYS A 246 1.31 -13.02 10.38
CA LYS A 246 0.37 -13.92 9.67
C LYS A 246 1.01 -14.55 8.43
N ASP A 247 1.64 -13.75 7.59
CA ASP A 247 2.30 -14.19 6.35
C ASP A 247 3.48 -15.10 6.70
N TRP A 248 4.18 -14.82 7.79
CA TRP A 248 5.21 -15.73 8.30
C TRP A 248 4.61 -17.10 8.67
N ILE A 249 3.47 -17.16 9.36
CA ILE A 249 2.79 -18.43 9.68
C ILE A 249 2.32 -19.15 8.42
N LEU A 250 1.66 -18.44 7.50
CA LEU A 250 1.16 -19.00 6.24
C LEU A 250 2.32 -19.58 5.42
N ASN A 251 3.40 -18.82 5.23
CA ASN A 251 4.59 -19.28 4.52
C ASN A 251 5.28 -20.46 5.24
N TYR A 252 5.36 -20.43 6.58
CA TYR A 252 5.90 -21.55 7.35
C TYR A 252 5.08 -22.83 7.09
N LEU A 253 3.75 -22.76 7.18
CA LEU A 253 2.86 -23.91 6.97
C LEU A 253 2.86 -24.37 5.50
N GLY A 254 2.75 -23.45 4.54
CA GLY A 254 2.74 -23.79 3.12
C GLY A 254 4.04 -24.42 2.64
N ASN A 255 5.19 -23.84 3.03
CA ASN A 255 6.49 -24.42 2.70
C ASN A 255 6.69 -25.79 3.33
N LYS A 256 6.27 -25.97 4.59
CA LYS A 256 6.44 -27.24 5.29
C LYS A 256 5.56 -28.33 4.69
N TRP A 257 4.29 -28.04 4.48
CA TRP A 257 3.30 -29.02 4.04
C TRP A 257 3.16 -29.08 2.52
N GLY A 258 3.99 -28.37 1.74
CA GLY A 258 3.92 -28.35 0.28
C GLY A 258 2.57 -27.83 -0.25
N ILE A 259 1.90 -26.97 0.51
CA ILE A 259 0.62 -26.39 0.15
C ILE A 259 0.89 -25.05 -0.50
N ASP A 260 0.26 -24.84 -1.65
CA ASP A 260 0.31 -23.56 -2.33
C ASP A 260 -0.44 -22.49 -1.52
N VAL A 261 0.30 -21.87 -0.62
CA VAL A 261 -0.06 -20.63 0.06
C VAL A 261 0.52 -19.43 -0.67
N THR A 262 1.03 -19.62 -1.91
CA THR A 262 1.63 -18.56 -2.72
C THR A 262 0.70 -17.39 -2.54
N LEU A 263 1.26 -16.36 -1.90
CA LEU A 263 0.76 -15.02 -2.06
C LEU A 263 0.70 -14.91 -3.57
N SER A 264 -0.48 -15.12 -4.18
CA SER A 264 -0.68 -15.11 -5.63
C SER A 264 0.28 -14.07 -6.10
N ALA A 265 1.34 -14.49 -6.82
CA ALA A 265 2.54 -13.66 -7.01
C ALA A 265 2.01 -12.26 -7.12
N GLN A 266 2.37 -11.38 -6.17
CA GLN A 266 1.94 -9.99 -6.26
C GLN A 266 2.54 -9.54 -7.60
N ASP A 267 1.75 -9.72 -8.66
CA ASP A 267 2.14 -9.54 -10.03
C ASP A 267 2.21 -8.02 -10.12
N GLU A 268 3.40 -7.50 -9.92
CA GLU A 268 3.73 -6.08 -10.09
C GLU A 268 2.72 -5.16 -9.38
N THR A 269 2.62 -5.29 -8.05
CA THR A 269 1.84 -4.35 -7.24
C THR A 269 2.52 -2.98 -7.24
N THR A 270 2.20 -2.15 -8.23
CA THR A 270 2.45 -0.70 -8.21
C THR A 270 1.63 -0.03 -7.10
N ALA A 271 1.98 -0.30 -5.85
CA ALA A 271 1.38 0.37 -4.71
C ALA A 271 1.73 1.85 -4.78
N THR A 272 0.68 2.67 -4.80
CA THR A 272 0.76 4.07 -5.19
C THR A 272 0.17 4.94 -4.07
N ALA A 273 0.95 5.88 -3.53
CA ALA A 273 0.50 6.79 -2.47
C ALA A 273 0.50 8.27 -2.88
N GLY A 274 -0.57 9.03 -2.65
CA GLY A 274 -0.67 10.45 -3.03
C GLY A 274 -0.43 11.42 -1.87
N GLN A 275 0.20 12.57 -2.15
CA GLN A 275 0.46 13.67 -1.21
C GLN A 275 -0.36 14.95 -1.52
N SER A 276 -1.37 14.88 -2.40
CA SER A 276 -2.14 16.06 -2.84
C SER A 276 -3.61 15.84 -3.21
N ASN A 277 -4.36 16.95 -3.21
CA ASN A 277 -5.76 17.09 -3.64
C ASN A 277 -6.03 16.75 -5.12
N MET A 278 -5.05 16.31 -5.91
CA MET A 278 -5.31 15.84 -7.26
C MET A 278 -5.85 14.40 -7.31
N LEU A 279 -5.71 13.67 -6.21
CA LEU A 279 -6.12 12.28 -6.04
C LEU A 279 -6.86 12.15 -4.70
N LEU A 280 -8.14 12.52 -4.70
CA LEU A 280 -8.98 12.78 -3.52
C LEU A 280 -9.54 11.53 -2.82
N TRP A 281 -8.68 10.66 -2.29
CA TRP A 281 -9.14 9.46 -1.55
C TRP A 281 -9.51 9.82 -0.10
N SER A 282 -10.75 10.25 0.07
CA SER A 282 -11.54 10.36 1.31
C SER A 282 -10.78 10.72 2.61
N THR A 283 -10.79 12.00 2.96
CA THR A 283 -11.35 12.59 4.21
C THR A 283 -10.63 13.91 4.57
N ASP A 284 -10.89 15.01 3.83
CA ASP A 284 -11.14 16.34 4.42
C ASP A 284 -11.40 17.43 3.36
N ASN A 285 -12.58 17.38 2.72
CA ASN A 285 -13.41 18.55 2.44
C ASN A 285 -14.67 18.10 1.70
N ALA A 286 -15.86 18.41 2.21
CA ALA A 286 -17.14 18.09 1.59
C ALA A 286 -17.44 18.87 0.27
N THR A 287 -16.43 19.46 -0.37
CA THR A 287 -16.58 20.42 -1.49
C THR A 287 -15.84 20.00 -2.76
N TYR A 288 -14.91 19.03 -2.70
CA TYR A 288 -14.13 18.58 -3.86
C TYR A 288 -14.48 17.13 -4.22
N THR A 289 -14.56 16.85 -5.51
CA THR A 289 -15.08 15.62 -6.09
C THR A 289 -13.95 14.64 -6.45
N ASP A 290 -14.24 13.34 -6.45
CA ASP A 290 -13.30 12.20 -6.51
C ASP A 290 -12.88 11.80 -7.95
N GLU A 291 -13.05 12.67 -8.96
CA GLU A 291 -12.91 12.27 -10.36
C GLU A 291 -11.46 12.00 -10.78
N GLY A 292 -10.49 12.75 -10.25
CA GLY A 292 -9.07 12.50 -10.56
C GLY A 292 -8.60 11.14 -10.03
N GLU A 293 -9.04 10.81 -8.81
CA GLU A 293 -8.89 9.49 -8.21
C GLU A 293 -9.53 8.40 -9.06
N THR A 294 -10.78 8.63 -9.45
CA THR A 294 -11.57 7.63 -10.16
C THR A 294 -10.94 7.37 -11.51
N ALA A 295 -10.50 8.41 -12.22
CA ALA A 295 -9.79 8.28 -13.48
C ALA A 295 -8.47 7.53 -13.30
N PHE A 296 -7.64 7.96 -12.33
CA PHE A 296 -6.35 7.32 -12.06
C PHE A 296 -6.53 5.82 -11.78
N THR A 297 -7.41 5.46 -10.85
CA THR A 297 -7.60 4.05 -10.47
C THR A 297 -8.31 3.23 -11.51
N THR A 298 -9.23 3.81 -12.28
CA THR A 298 -9.85 3.11 -13.42
C THR A 298 -8.81 2.74 -14.47
N GLU A 299 -7.93 3.67 -14.84
CA GLU A 299 -6.86 3.41 -15.83
C GLU A 299 -5.86 2.38 -15.31
N ILE A 300 -5.39 2.53 -14.06
CA ILE A 300 -4.50 1.56 -13.43
C ILE A 300 -5.13 0.16 -13.36
N LEU A 301 -6.39 0.05 -12.91
CA LEU A 301 -7.08 -1.23 -12.75
C LEU A 301 -7.51 -1.87 -14.09
N THR A 302 -7.54 -1.09 -15.17
CA THR A 302 -7.74 -1.62 -16.53
C THR A 302 -6.52 -2.40 -17.00
N GLU A 303 -5.32 -1.93 -16.66
CA GLU A 303 -4.05 -2.53 -17.09
C GLU A 303 -3.46 -3.49 -16.04
N LYS A 304 -3.87 -3.37 -14.77
CA LYS A 304 -3.38 -4.17 -13.64
C LYS A 304 -4.55 -4.65 -12.78
N GLU A 305 -4.83 -5.96 -12.82
CA GLU A 305 -6.02 -6.56 -12.18
C GLU A 305 -6.07 -6.39 -10.64
N THR A 306 -4.93 -6.14 -9.98
CA THR A 306 -4.83 -5.96 -8.52
C THR A 306 -3.85 -4.84 -8.15
N GLN A 307 -4.37 -3.72 -7.62
CA GLN A 307 -3.56 -2.57 -7.19
C GLN A 307 -4.01 -2.00 -5.85
N PHE A 308 -3.05 -1.47 -5.10
CA PHE A 308 -3.27 -0.83 -3.82
C PHE A 308 -2.92 0.63 -3.88
N PHE A 309 -3.75 1.41 -3.23
CA PHE A 309 -3.70 2.85 -3.30
C PHE A 309 -3.93 3.37 -1.88
N PHE A 310 -3.08 4.29 -1.47
CA PHE A 310 -3.17 4.93 -0.16
C PHE A 310 -3.19 6.44 -0.34
N ASN A 311 -4.02 7.12 0.42
CA ASN A 311 -4.00 8.57 0.44
C ASN A 311 -3.64 9.09 1.80
N GLY A 312 -2.48 9.74 1.84
CA GLY A 312 -2.05 10.53 2.97
C GLY A 312 -1.90 12.01 2.60
N ALA A 313 -2.61 12.48 1.57
CA ALA A 313 -2.69 13.89 1.25
C ALA A 313 -3.36 14.65 2.41
N VAL A 314 -2.78 15.79 2.76
CA VAL A 314 -3.32 16.69 3.78
C VAL A 314 -3.62 18.03 3.11
N ASN A 315 -4.91 18.33 2.95
CA ASN A 315 -5.39 19.51 2.25
C ASN A 315 -4.87 20.80 2.91
N GLY A 316 -4.29 21.70 2.12
CA GLY A 316 -3.79 22.98 2.62
C GLY A 316 -2.59 22.87 3.56
N SER A 317 -1.92 21.71 3.62
CA SER A 317 -0.66 21.54 4.34
C SER A 317 0.49 22.26 3.64
N ALA A 318 1.51 22.63 4.42
CA ALA A 318 2.77 23.16 3.91
C ALA A 318 3.90 22.14 4.05
N VAL A 319 4.87 22.14 3.15
CA VAL A 319 6.07 21.29 3.31
C VAL A 319 6.87 21.76 4.53
N HIS A 320 7.07 23.06 4.67
CA HIS A 320 7.84 23.67 5.76
C HIS A 320 6.94 24.16 6.90
N GLU A 321 7.32 23.91 8.15
CA GLU A 321 6.57 24.31 9.37
C GLU A 321 6.15 25.79 9.38
N ASP A 322 7.09 26.72 9.21
CA ASP A 322 6.76 28.16 9.21
C ASP A 322 5.84 28.60 8.06
N ALA A 323 5.72 27.81 6.99
CA ALA A 323 4.77 28.10 5.91
C ALA A 323 3.34 27.68 6.26
N GLU A 324 3.15 26.93 7.35
CA GLU A 324 1.84 26.53 7.78
C GLU A 324 1.15 27.64 8.60
N THR A 325 0.01 28.11 8.08
CA THR A 325 -0.80 29.19 8.64
C THR A 325 -2.27 28.82 8.81
N GLY A 326 -2.70 27.67 8.27
CA GLY A 326 -4.11 27.24 8.23
C GLY A 326 -4.54 26.30 9.36
N GLY A 327 -3.61 25.69 10.09
CA GLY A 327 -3.90 24.66 11.09
C GLY A 327 -4.17 23.26 10.51
N ASN A 328 -3.92 23.07 9.22
CA ASN A 328 -3.98 21.84 8.44
C ASN A 328 -2.73 20.95 8.61
N GLY A 329 -1.61 21.52 9.08
CA GLY A 329 -0.39 20.79 9.42
C GLY A 329 0.76 20.98 8.41
N PHE A 330 1.92 20.45 8.78
CA PHE A 330 3.16 20.55 7.99
C PHE A 330 3.90 19.21 7.92
N TRP A 331 4.75 19.08 6.90
CA TRP A 331 5.49 17.83 6.63
C TRP A 331 6.86 17.77 7.30
N ILE A 332 7.58 18.89 7.37
CA ILE A 332 8.94 18.95 7.98
C ILE A 332 9.04 20.14 8.93
N GLY A 333 9.51 19.85 10.14
CA GLY A 333 9.76 20.83 11.20
C GLY A 333 10.97 21.73 10.90
N ASN A 334 11.03 22.88 11.57
CA ASN A 334 12.12 23.85 11.45
C ASN A 334 13.50 23.28 11.83
N ASP A 335 13.53 22.21 12.63
CA ASP A 335 14.72 21.45 13.02
C ASP A 335 14.97 20.20 12.15
N ASN A 336 14.30 20.11 11.00
CA ASN A 336 14.27 18.97 10.09
C ASN A 336 13.64 17.69 10.68
N SER A 337 12.87 17.81 11.78
CA SER A 337 12.09 16.70 12.31
C SER A 337 10.88 16.36 11.44
N ASP A 338 10.37 15.13 11.58
CA ASP A 338 9.15 14.70 10.91
C ASP A 338 7.96 15.51 11.45
N GLY A 339 7.30 16.26 10.57
CA GLY A 339 6.08 16.99 10.90
C GLY A 339 4.88 16.08 11.12
N GLY A 340 3.79 16.65 11.64
CA GLY A 340 2.57 15.89 11.92
C GLY A 340 1.97 15.23 10.67
N ALA A 341 2.03 15.90 9.51
CA ALA A 341 1.52 15.35 8.26
C ALA A 341 2.36 14.16 7.77
N LEU A 342 3.70 14.26 7.84
CA LEU A 342 4.60 13.17 7.46
C LEU A 342 4.45 11.97 8.41
N THR A 343 4.40 12.23 9.72
CA THR A 343 4.20 11.18 10.73
C THR A 343 2.89 10.44 10.51
N ALA A 344 1.81 11.18 10.23
CA ALA A 344 0.50 10.60 9.93
C ALA A 344 0.54 9.79 8.61
N PHE A 345 1.18 10.32 7.55
CA PHE A 345 1.37 9.60 6.30
C PHE A 345 2.07 8.26 6.53
N ILE A 346 3.24 8.24 7.18
CA ILE A 346 4.02 7.02 7.42
C ILE A 346 3.21 6.02 8.24
N THR A 347 2.60 6.48 9.33
CA THR A 347 1.80 5.64 10.22
C THR A 347 0.61 5.01 9.49
N ASN A 348 -0.14 5.82 8.74
CA ASN A 348 -1.34 5.38 8.04
C ASN A 348 -1.01 4.51 6.82
N ALA A 349 0.06 4.82 6.09
CA ALA A 349 0.54 4.00 4.97
C ALA A 349 0.97 2.61 5.45
N ALA A 350 1.64 2.53 6.61
CA ALA A 350 2.01 1.26 7.24
C ALA A 350 0.79 0.49 7.79
N ALA A 351 -0.21 1.21 8.31
CA ALA A 351 -1.44 0.63 8.87
C ALA A 351 -2.54 0.35 7.84
N TYR A 352 -2.36 0.77 6.58
CA TYR A 352 -3.43 0.78 5.59
C TYR A 352 -3.97 -0.63 5.32
N SER A 353 -5.25 -0.82 5.63
CA SER A 353 -5.84 -2.15 5.72
C SER A 353 -6.32 -2.74 4.38
N GLY A 354 -6.20 -1.96 3.29
CA GLY A 354 -6.71 -2.23 1.94
C GLY A 354 -5.87 -3.15 1.06
N GLY A 355 -4.73 -3.66 1.56
CA GLY A 355 -4.12 -4.88 1.02
C GLY A 355 -2.59 -4.95 0.95
N ILE A 356 -1.90 -3.94 1.45
CA ILE A 356 -0.53 -4.08 1.96
C ILE A 356 -0.58 -3.67 3.42
N ARG A 357 -0.44 -4.63 4.34
CA ARG A 357 -0.56 -4.33 5.76
C ARG A 357 0.78 -4.55 6.44
N GLY A 358 1.37 -3.47 6.94
CA GLY A 358 2.51 -3.49 7.87
C GLY A 358 3.89 -3.27 7.27
N ASP A 359 4.02 -3.08 5.94
CA ASP A 359 5.31 -2.77 5.32
C ASP A 359 5.18 -1.66 4.28
N ILE A 360 5.50 -0.45 4.70
CA ILE A 360 5.50 0.74 3.85
C ILE A 360 6.59 0.68 2.75
N SER A 361 7.55 -0.26 2.85
CA SER A 361 8.58 -0.43 1.80
C SER A 361 8.07 -1.05 0.50
N LEU A 362 6.84 -1.55 0.48
CA LEU A 362 6.21 -2.16 -0.69
C LEU A 362 5.52 -1.14 -1.62
N TYR A 363 5.41 0.14 -1.23
CA TYR A 363 4.98 1.18 -2.16
C TYR A 363 6.04 1.36 -3.26
N GLU A 364 5.60 1.29 -4.52
CA GLU A 364 6.44 1.46 -5.70
C GLU A 364 6.35 2.88 -6.27
N ASN A 365 5.31 3.63 -5.89
CA ASN A 365 5.08 4.99 -6.35
C ASN A 365 4.55 5.86 -5.21
N ILE A 366 5.08 7.07 -5.08
CA ILE A 366 4.50 8.12 -4.23
C ILE A 366 4.35 9.37 -5.09
N LEU A 367 3.13 9.83 -5.31
CA LEU A 367 2.80 11.01 -6.10
C LEU A 367 2.76 12.22 -5.17
N ILE A 368 3.57 13.21 -5.49
CA ILE A 368 3.82 14.38 -4.67
C ILE A 368 3.32 15.61 -5.41
N VAL A 369 2.31 16.29 -4.86
CA VAL A 369 1.88 17.62 -5.32
C VAL A 369 1.63 18.49 -4.11
N ASN A 370 2.54 19.41 -3.85
CA ASN A 370 2.50 20.29 -2.70
C ASN A 370 3.32 21.55 -3.00
N GLY A 371 3.28 22.52 -2.11
CA GLY A 371 4.00 23.79 -2.23
C GLY A 371 3.10 25.00 -2.44
N GLU A 372 1.78 24.84 -2.51
CA GLU A 372 0.84 25.95 -2.62
C GLU A 372 0.87 26.89 -1.41
N ALA A 373 0.93 26.31 -0.20
CA ALA A 373 1.05 27.06 1.05
C ALA A 373 2.45 27.69 1.16
N ASP A 374 3.50 26.93 0.83
CA ASP A 374 4.88 27.41 0.81
C ASP A 374 5.09 28.58 -0.18
N ALA A 375 4.45 28.55 -1.36
CA ALA A 375 4.47 29.68 -2.30
C ALA A 375 3.83 30.93 -1.69
N THR A 376 2.76 30.77 -0.90
CA THR A 376 2.12 31.89 -0.19
C THR A 376 3.06 32.44 0.88
N ALA A 377 3.73 31.56 1.63
CA ALA A 377 4.67 31.94 2.67
C ALA A 377 5.94 32.62 2.11
N ILE A 378 6.46 32.16 0.97
CA ILE A 378 7.56 32.82 0.24
C ILE A 378 7.11 34.21 -0.24
N ALA A 379 5.89 34.33 -0.79
CA ALA A 379 5.34 35.61 -1.22
C ALA A 379 5.24 36.63 -0.07
N SER A 380 4.96 36.14 1.14
CA SER A 380 4.90 36.92 2.38
C SER A 380 6.24 37.06 3.10
N ALA A 381 7.34 36.56 2.51
CA ALA A 381 8.68 36.55 3.10
C ALA A 381 8.76 35.87 4.48
N ILE A 382 7.86 34.92 4.75
CA ILE A 382 7.85 34.11 5.98
C ILE A 382 8.94 33.04 5.90
N ILE A 383 9.08 32.41 4.73
CA ILE A 383 10.17 31.50 4.39
C ILE A 383 10.85 31.94 3.09
N THR A 384 12.02 31.39 2.82
CA THR A 384 12.77 31.56 1.57
C THR A 384 12.68 30.31 0.69
N LYS A 385 12.98 30.44 -0.62
CA LYS A 385 13.19 29.29 -1.52
C LYS A 385 14.17 28.27 -0.94
N ALA A 386 15.24 28.73 -0.30
CA ALA A 386 16.27 27.86 0.27
C ALA A 386 15.73 27.03 1.46
N GLN A 387 14.91 27.64 2.32
CA GLN A 387 14.24 26.92 3.42
C GLN A 387 13.24 25.90 2.88
N PHE A 388 12.40 26.28 1.91
CA PHE A 388 11.48 25.35 1.26
C PHE A 388 12.23 24.17 0.61
N LYS A 389 13.30 24.43 -0.14
CA LYS A 389 14.14 23.38 -0.75
C LYS A 389 14.72 22.43 0.31
N THR A 390 15.20 22.98 1.42
CA THR A 390 15.77 22.17 2.52
C THR A 390 14.71 21.25 3.11
N ALA A 391 13.53 21.78 3.43
CA ALA A 391 12.41 20.98 3.91
C ALA A 391 11.98 19.93 2.88
N LEU A 392 11.87 20.29 1.61
CA LEU A 392 11.49 19.35 0.56
C LEU A 392 12.52 18.23 0.37
N THR A 393 13.81 18.55 0.46
CA THR A 393 14.91 17.58 0.42
C THR A 393 14.81 16.59 1.59
N GLN A 394 14.51 17.11 2.78
CA GLN A 394 14.31 16.26 3.96
C GLN A 394 13.08 15.36 3.80
N LEU A 395 11.97 15.90 3.30
CA LEU A 395 10.75 15.13 3.03
C LEU A 395 11.02 13.94 2.10
N VAL A 396 11.64 14.19 0.94
CA VAL A 396 11.93 13.11 -0.02
C VAL A 396 12.94 12.10 0.52
N THR A 397 13.90 12.55 1.32
CA THR A 397 14.87 11.67 1.99
C THR A 397 14.15 10.74 2.95
N ARG A 398 13.28 11.28 3.81
CA ARG A 398 12.52 10.48 4.78
C ARG A 398 11.56 9.52 4.08
N LEU A 399 10.84 9.96 3.04
CA LEU A 399 9.97 9.07 2.26
C LEU A 399 10.76 7.95 1.57
N ASN A 400 11.96 8.21 1.05
CA ASN A 400 12.81 7.18 0.46
C ASN A 400 13.44 6.24 1.51
N GLU A 401 13.68 6.70 2.74
CA GLU A 401 14.12 5.84 3.84
C GLU A 401 13.03 4.85 4.27
N GLU A 402 11.78 5.31 4.34
CA GLU A 402 10.63 4.46 4.69
C GLU A 402 10.19 3.59 3.49
N CYS A 403 10.23 4.14 2.27
CA CYS A 403 9.76 3.51 1.04
C CYS A 403 10.90 3.39 0.00
N PRO A 404 11.94 2.58 0.25
CA PRO A 404 13.15 2.56 -0.59
C PRO A 404 12.95 2.04 -2.01
N ASN A 405 11.80 1.42 -2.31
CA ASN A 405 11.45 0.94 -3.64
C ASN A 405 10.55 1.93 -4.40
N ALA A 406 10.11 3.02 -3.76
CA ALA A 406 9.18 3.95 -4.36
C ALA A 406 9.87 4.93 -5.31
N ARG A 407 9.26 5.14 -6.48
CA ARG A 407 9.47 6.35 -7.28
C ARG A 407 8.72 7.51 -6.64
N LEU A 408 9.42 8.58 -6.29
CA LEU A 408 8.78 9.81 -5.80
C LEU A 408 8.47 10.72 -6.99
N ILE A 409 7.21 10.76 -7.42
CA ILE A 409 6.76 11.36 -8.68
C ILE A 409 6.13 12.73 -8.40
N PHE A 410 6.77 13.78 -8.88
CA PHE A 410 6.37 15.16 -8.63
C PHE A 410 5.54 15.72 -9.77
N THR A 411 4.34 16.20 -9.49
CA THR A 411 3.71 17.16 -10.40
C THR A 411 4.28 18.55 -10.10
N PRO A 412 4.81 19.29 -11.09
CA PRO A 412 5.18 20.68 -10.89
C PRO A 412 4.04 21.46 -10.26
N LEU A 413 4.36 22.38 -9.35
CA LEU A 413 3.36 23.29 -8.79
C LEU A 413 2.59 23.92 -9.95
N GLY A 414 1.26 23.84 -9.89
CA GLY A 414 0.43 24.21 -11.02
C GLY A 414 0.24 25.71 -11.20
N ARG A 415 -0.41 26.09 -12.30
CA ARG A 415 -0.86 27.48 -12.48
C ARG A 415 -1.90 27.88 -11.43
N ARG A 416 -1.93 29.17 -11.10
CA ARG A 416 -2.84 29.79 -10.12
C ARG A 416 -3.26 31.18 -10.62
N THR A 417 -4.53 31.54 -10.42
CA THR A 417 -5.05 32.89 -10.78
C THR A 417 -5.00 33.88 -9.62
N GLY A 418 -4.63 33.42 -8.42
CA GLY A 418 -4.29 34.27 -7.27
C GLY A 418 -2.95 33.85 -6.67
N GLY A 419 -2.15 34.83 -6.21
CA GLY A 419 -0.84 34.59 -5.61
C GLY A 419 0.28 35.43 -6.24
N ASN A 420 1.50 35.28 -5.72
CA ASN A 420 2.70 35.92 -6.27
C ASN A 420 3.38 34.96 -7.24
N ASP A 421 3.41 35.35 -8.53
CA ASP A 421 3.99 34.53 -9.59
C ASP A 421 5.46 34.16 -9.33
N SER A 422 6.28 35.13 -8.90
CA SER A 422 7.68 34.90 -8.55
C SER A 422 7.84 33.85 -7.44
N ALA A 423 6.95 33.81 -6.45
CA ALA A 423 7.00 32.81 -5.39
C ALA A 423 6.60 31.41 -5.90
N VAL A 424 5.64 31.32 -6.82
CA VAL A 424 5.28 30.05 -7.51
C VAL A 424 6.47 29.52 -8.31
N GLN A 425 7.16 30.41 -9.04
CA GLN A 425 8.37 30.04 -9.78
C GLN A 425 9.49 29.55 -8.86
N GLN A 426 9.68 30.20 -7.70
CA GLN A 426 10.66 29.77 -6.71
C GLN A 426 10.38 28.36 -6.15
N VAL A 427 9.10 28.04 -5.89
CA VAL A 427 8.71 26.68 -5.48
C VAL A 427 8.96 25.67 -6.60
N ARG A 428 8.58 26.00 -7.84
CA ARG A 428 8.81 25.12 -9.00
C ARG A 428 10.30 24.86 -9.24
N ASP A 429 11.13 25.89 -9.14
CA ASP A 429 12.59 25.73 -9.23
C ASP A 429 13.11 24.81 -8.14
N ALA A 430 12.69 25.00 -6.89
CA ALA A 430 13.11 24.15 -5.79
C ALA A 430 12.67 22.69 -5.98
N GLN A 431 11.47 22.45 -6.51
CA GLN A 431 11.01 21.10 -6.89
C GLN A 431 11.92 20.49 -7.96
N LEU A 432 12.21 21.22 -9.05
CA LEU A 432 13.08 20.73 -10.13
C LEU A 432 14.52 20.48 -9.64
N GLU A 433 15.06 21.34 -8.78
CA GLU A 433 16.37 21.15 -8.16
C GLU A 433 16.39 19.88 -7.30
N VAL A 434 15.41 19.68 -6.43
CA VAL A 434 15.31 18.46 -5.59
C VAL A 434 15.17 17.21 -6.45
N ILE A 435 14.39 17.26 -7.53
CA ILE A 435 14.24 16.14 -8.47
C ILE A 435 15.58 15.82 -9.14
N ALA A 436 16.31 16.84 -9.61
CA ALA A 436 17.61 16.65 -10.26
C ALA A 436 18.69 16.14 -9.29
N GLU A 437 18.60 16.50 -8.02
CA GLU A 437 19.58 16.13 -6.98
C GLU A 437 19.34 14.73 -6.39
N ASN A 438 18.17 14.11 -6.62
CA ASN A 438 17.79 12.83 -6.01
C ASN A 438 17.31 11.82 -7.05
N SER A 439 18.05 10.73 -7.26
CA SER A 439 17.77 9.74 -8.33
C SER A 439 16.48 8.94 -8.18
N PHE A 440 15.87 8.95 -6.99
CA PHE A 440 14.58 8.32 -6.70
C PHE A 440 13.39 9.28 -6.91
N CYS A 441 13.66 10.56 -7.22
CA CYS A 441 12.67 11.57 -7.56
C CYS A 441 12.51 11.70 -9.07
N TYR A 442 11.27 11.84 -9.52
CA TYR A 442 10.91 11.93 -10.93
C TYR A 442 9.99 13.12 -11.17
N LEU A 443 10.19 13.80 -12.29
CA LEU A 443 9.20 14.74 -12.80
C LEU A 443 8.04 13.93 -13.39
N GLY A 444 6.86 14.10 -12.81
CA GLY A 444 5.60 13.56 -13.27
C GLY A 444 4.94 14.45 -14.33
N TRP A 445 3.63 14.35 -14.44
CA TRP A 445 2.85 14.97 -15.50
C TRP A 445 2.71 16.48 -15.35
N GLU A 446 2.35 17.13 -16.45
CA GLU A 446 2.08 18.56 -16.52
C GLU A 446 0.59 18.87 -16.25
N ASN A 447 0.34 20.05 -15.67
CA ASN A 447 -0.99 20.44 -15.23
C ASN A 447 -1.36 21.91 -15.52
N HIS A 448 -0.47 22.67 -16.13
CA HIS A 448 -0.63 24.11 -16.34
C HIS A 448 -1.64 24.43 -17.46
N ASP A 449 -2.08 23.42 -18.19
CA ASP A 449 -3.12 23.49 -19.20
C ASP A 449 -4.52 23.12 -18.68
N GLN A 450 -4.66 22.87 -17.37
CA GLN A 450 -5.94 22.49 -16.79
C GLN A 450 -6.75 23.72 -16.33
N PRO A 451 -8.08 23.72 -16.55
CA PRO A 451 -8.95 24.78 -16.07
C PRO A 451 -9.01 24.79 -14.53
N LEU A 452 -9.09 25.99 -13.95
CA LEU A 452 -9.26 26.16 -12.51
C LEU A 452 -10.73 26.42 -12.18
N GLN A 453 -11.20 25.91 -11.04
CA GLN A 453 -12.53 26.24 -10.50
C GLN A 453 -12.49 27.42 -9.53
N ASP A 454 -11.34 27.61 -8.87
CA ASP A 454 -11.04 28.77 -8.03
C ASP A 454 -9.62 29.26 -8.35
N ASN A 455 -8.97 29.98 -7.44
CA ASN A 455 -7.67 30.55 -7.71
C ASN A 455 -6.53 29.53 -7.83
N ILE A 456 -6.74 28.28 -7.42
CA ILE A 456 -5.69 27.31 -7.12
C ILE A 456 -6.08 25.91 -7.62
N HIS A 457 -7.31 25.48 -7.31
CA HIS A 457 -7.80 24.13 -7.55
C HIS A 457 -8.32 23.96 -8.97
N ARG A 458 -8.14 22.75 -9.50
CA ARG A 458 -8.66 22.38 -10.82
C ARG A 458 -10.16 22.20 -10.78
N THR A 459 -10.79 22.32 -11.95
CA THR A 459 -12.17 21.82 -12.10
C THR A 459 -12.18 20.29 -12.00
N PRO A 460 -13.34 19.68 -11.72
CA PRO A 460 -13.49 18.21 -11.74
C PRO A 460 -12.95 17.57 -13.01
N ALA A 461 -13.28 18.12 -14.18
CA ALA A 461 -12.78 17.66 -15.47
C ALA A 461 -11.24 17.82 -15.62
N GLY A 462 -10.67 18.87 -15.02
CA GLY A 462 -9.23 19.04 -14.95
C GLY A 462 -8.58 17.92 -14.14
N TYR A 463 -9.11 17.61 -12.95
CA TYR A 463 -8.63 16.49 -12.14
C TYR A 463 -8.74 15.14 -12.85
N THR A 464 -9.81 14.88 -13.61
CA THR A 464 -9.92 13.67 -14.45
C THR A 464 -8.74 13.52 -15.42
N VAL A 465 -8.37 14.60 -16.12
CA VAL A 465 -7.23 14.59 -17.04
C VAL A 465 -5.92 14.35 -16.30
N GLU A 466 -5.73 14.99 -15.14
CA GLU A 466 -4.53 14.81 -14.34
C GLU A 466 -4.40 13.38 -13.79
N GLY A 467 -5.50 12.79 -13.31
CA GLY A 467 -5.54 11.39 -12.88
C GLY A 467 -5.18 10.42 -14.00
N THR A 468 -5.67 10.66 -15.21
CA THR A 468 -5.33 9.85 -16.40
C THR A 468 -3.84 9.95 -16.74
N ARG A 469 -3.28 11.17 -16.75
CA ARG A 469 -1.85 11.41 -17.00
C ARG A 469 -0.96 10.79 -15.92
N ALA A 470 -1.39 10.85 -14.68
CA ALA A 470 -0.71 10.21 -13.55
C ALA A 470 -0.66 8.69 -13.72
N ALA A 471 -1.79 8.08 -14.11
CA ALA A 471 -1.88 6.63 -14.32
C ALA A 471 -0.96 6.18 -15.44
N GLU A 472 -0.97 6.89 -16.56
CA GLU A 472 -0.08 6.61 -17.69
C GLU A 472 1.39 6.71 -17.28
N PHE A 473 1.79 7.73 -16.52
CA PHE A 473 3.17 7.84 -16.04
C PHE A 473 3.53 6.67 -15.12
N VAL A 474 2.63 6.30 -14.20
CA VAL A 474 2.86 5.17 -13.28
C VAL A 474 3.03 3.87 -14.07
N LEU A 475 2.18 3.60 -15.07
CA LEU A 475 2.22 2.38 -15.89
C LEU A 475 3.45 2.31 -16.81
N THR A 476 3.85 3.44 -17.40
CA THR A 476 4.86 3.47 -18.47
C THR A 476 6.24 3.95 -18.02
N GLY A 477 6.32 4.64 -16.88
CA GLY A 477 7.50 5.38 -16.44
C GLY A 477 7.91 6.53 -17.37
N THR A 478 7.07 6.91 -18.33
CA THR A 478 7.40 7.86 -19.39
C THR A 478 6.67 9.18 -19.19
N LEU A 479 7.42 10.28 -19.07
CA LEU A 479 6.83 11.62 -19.09
C LEU A 479 6.47 12.02 -20.52
N ARG A 480 5.16 12.14 -20.78
CA ARG A 480 4.58 12.58 -22.04
C ARG A 480 4.68 14.10 -22.25
N GLY A 481 4.49 14.51 -23.49
CA GLY A 481 4.44 15.91 -23.92
C GLY A 481 5.74 16.43 -24.55
N PRO A 482 5.63 17.43 -25.44
CA PRO A 482 6.77 18.00 -26.15
C PRO A 482 7.70 18.74 -25.19
N ILE A 483 9.01 18.79 -25.47
CA ILE A 483 9.99 19.50 -24.62
C ILE A 483 10.92 20.37 -25.46
N ILE A 484 11.20 21.58 -24.98
CA ILE A 484 12.20 22.46 -25.60
C ILE A 484 13.59 21.90 -25.31
N THR A 485 14.40 21.69 -26.35
CA THR A 485 15.75 21.13 -26.23
C THR A 485 16.85 22.15 -26.46
N SER A 486 16.56 23.20 -27.23
CA SER A 486 17.50 24.26 -27.58
C SER A 486 16.74 25.48 -28.05
N ALA A 487 17.37 26.65 -27.97
CA ALA A 487 16.83 27.86 -28.57
C ALA A 487 17.95 28.80 -29.03
N THR A 488 17.64 29.63 -30.03
CA THR A 488 18.50 30.70 -30.52
C THR A 488 17.79 32.04 -30.51
N TYR A 489 18.50 33.13 -30.30
CA TYR A 489 17.96 34.49 -30.40
C TYR A 489 18.63 35.27 -31.54
N SER A 490 17.85 36.12 -32.21
CA SER A 490 18.35 37.08 -33.20
C SER A 490 17.44 38.30 -33.21
N GLY A 491 17.95 39.43 -32.74
CA GLY A 491 17.19 40.68 -32.65
C GLY A 491 15.97 40.55 -31.72
N SER A 492 14.76 40.72 -32.27
CA SER A 492 13.50 40.64 -31.52
C SER A 492 12.84 39.25 -31.58
N THR A 493 13.62 38.21 -31.84
CA THR A 493 13.08 36.86 -32.04
C THR A 493 13.89 35.84 -31.27
N VAL A 494 13.19 34.91 -30.62
CA VAL A 494 13.76 33.68 -30.07
C VAL A 494 13.09 32.50 -30.76
N THR A 495 13.88 31.60 -31.33
CA THR A 495 13.39 30.37 -31.97
C THR A 495 13.84 29.18 -31.15
N ALA A 496 12.87 28.43 -30.62
CA ALA A 496 13.07 27.25 -29.80
C ALA A 496 12.81 25.98 -30.60
N THR A 497 13.75 25.04 -30.58
CA THR A 497 13.58 23.69 -31.13
C THR A 497 12.93 22.79 -30.09
N VAL A 498 11.93 22.05 -30.52
CA VAL A 498 11.13 21.16 -29.68
C VAL A 498 11.38 19.71 -30.08
N ALA A 499 11.66 18.86 -29.10
CA ALA A 499 11.55 17.42 -29.26
C ALA A 499 10.08 17.02 -29.11
N LEU A 500 9.53 16.45 -30.17
CA LEU A 500 8.12 16.02 -30.23
C LEU A 500 7.95 14.69 -29.49
N ASP A 501 6.87 14.58 -28.71
CA ASP A 501 6.48 13.32 -28.08
C ASP A 501 5.90 12.37 -29.13
N SER A 502 6.57 11.23 -29.34
CA SER A 502 6.15 10.20 -30.30
C SER A 502 5.93 10.74 -31.74
N GLY A 503 6.62 11.83 -32.09
CA GLY A 503 6.48 12.51 -33.38
C GLY A 503 5.18 13.29 -33.58
N ALA A 504 4.37 13.48 -32.54
CA ALA A 504 3.12 14.22 -32.62
C ALA A 504 3.37 15.72 -32.88
N ALA A 505 2.65 16.29 -33.85
CA ALA A 505 2.73 17.72 -34.16
C ALA A 505 2.28 18.58 -32.97
N ILE A 506 2.85 19.77 -32.84
CA ILE A 506 2.49 20.73 -31.78
C ILE A 506 1.64 21.88 -32.30
N SER A 507 0.77 22.43 -31.45
CA SER A 507 -0.06 23.59 -31.72
C SER A 507 -0.37 24.37 -30.45
N GLY A 508 -0.70 25.66 -30.59
CA GLY A 508 -1.02 26.56 -29.47
C GLY A 508 -0.57 27.98 -29.78
N SER A 509 -0.98 28.91 -28.91
CA SER A 509 -0.66 30.34 -29.06
C SER A 509 -0.45 31.05 -27.73
N GLU A 510 -0.49 30.34 -26.61
CA GLU A 510 -0.37 30.92 -25.27
C GLU A 510 1.07 31.29 -24.94
N VAL A 511 1.34 32.59 -24.83
CA VAL A 511 2.66 33.13 -24.52
C VAL A 511 2.93 33.15 -23.02
N ASP A 512 1.89 33.25 -22.18
CA ASP A 512 2.03 33.42 -20.73
C ASP A 512 2.48 32.15 -20.00
N THR A 513 2.69 31.05 -20.74
CA THR A 513 3.37 29.86 -20.21
C THR A 513 4.88 29.95 -20.34
N PHE A 514 5.41 30.93 -21.06
CA PHE A 514 6.85 31.11 -21.31
C PHE A 514 7.39 32.35 -20.61
N ARG A 515 8.67 32.30 -20.25
CA ARG A 515 9.44 33.45 -19.77
C ARG A 515 10.74 33.51 -20.55
N ILE A 516 11.13 34.70 -20.98
CA ILE A 516 12.44 34.96 -21.58
C ILE A 516 13.09 36.07 -20.78
N GLU A 517 14.37 35.91 -20.47
CA GLU A 517 15.18 36.95 -19.83
C GLU A 517 16.39 37.30 -20.67
N ASP A 518 16.74 38.58 -20.64
CA ASP A 518 17.94 39.17 -21.23
C ASP A 518 18.76 39.79 -20.09
N ASP A 519 19.95 39.24 -19.84
CA ASP A 519 20.84 39.59 -18.73
C ASP A 519 20.11 39.62 -17.37
N GLY A 520 19.25 38.62 -17.15
CA GLY A 520 18.45 38.45 -15.93
C GLY A 520 17.26 39.41 -15.80
N SER A 521 16.92 40.15 -16.86
CA SER A 521 15.74 41.01 -16.91
C SER A 521 14.64 40.40 -17.79
N PRO A 522 13.38 40.28 -17.32
CA PRO A 522 12.27 39.77 -18.13
C PRO A 522 12.05 40.57 -19.42
N VAL A 523 11.87 39.85 -20.53
CA VAL A 523 11.50 40.41 -21.84
C VAL A 523 10.07 40.00 -22.20
N THR A 524 9.25 40.98 -22.58
CA THR A 524 7.85 40.72 -22.98
C THR A 524 7.80 39.89 -24.27
N ILE A 525 7.03 38.80 -24.24
CA ILE A 525 6.69 38.01 -25.43
C ILE A 525 5.39 38.55 -26.01
N SER A 526 5.44 39.08 -27.23
CA SER A 526 4.29 39.70 -27.91
C SER A 526 3.39 38.66 -28.60
N SER A 527 4.00 37.62 -29.14
CA SER A 527 3.29 36.51 -29.80
C SER A 527 4.23 35.30 -29.96
N LEU A 528 3.65 34.14 -30.25
CA LEU A 528 4.39 32.98 -30.73
C LEU A 528 3.78 32.44 -32.02
N SER A 529 4.60 31.80 -32.86
CA SER A 529 4.16 31.00 -34.01
C SER A 529 4.87 29.65 -34.01
N ILE A 530 4.21 28.64 -34.58
CA ILE A 530 4.71 27.27 -34.63
C ILE A 530 4.86 26.86 -36.09
N ASP A 531 6.03 26.34 -36.46
CA ASP A 531 6.30 25.71 -37.75
C ASP A 531 7.03 24.38 -37.52
N GLY A 532 6.39 23.27 -37.88
CA GLY A 532 6.90 21.93 -37.60
C GLY A 532 7.17 21.70 -36.10
N ASN A 533 8.45 21.57 -35.75
CA ASN A 533 8.91 21.37 -34.38
C ASN A 533 9.62 22.60 -33.80
N GLU A 534 9.41 23.78 -34.36
CA GLU A 534 9.97 25.04 -33.88
C GLU A 534 8.88 25.97 -33.34
N ILE A 535 9.17 26.63 -32.23
CA ILE A 535 8.37 27.72 -31.68
C ILE A 535 9.17 29.01 -31.85
N THR A 536 8.61 29.97 -32.57
CA THR A 536 9.20 31.30 -32.76
C THR A 536 8.47 32.32 -31.90
N PHE A 537 9.15 32.87 -30.92
CA PHE A 537 8.68 33.95 -30.05
C PHE A 537 9.04 35.31 -30.65
N THR A 538 8.06 36.20 -30.77
CA THR A 538 8.28 37.61 -31.12
C THR A 538 8.34 38.43 -29.84
N LEU A 539 9.44 39.13 -29.63
CA LEU A 539 9.71 39.91 -28.42
C LEU A 539 9.27 41.37 -28.56
N GLY A 540 8.89 41.99 -27.45
CA GLY A 540 8.56 43.42 -27.38
C GLY A 540 9.77 44.35 -27.53
N SER A 541 10.98 43.83 -27.34
CA SER A 541 12.25 44.54 -27.52
C SER A 541 13.31 43.62 -28.14
N SER A 542 14.27 44.20 -28.85
CA SER A 542 15.42 43.46 -29.38
C SER A 542 16.42 43.12 -28.28
N ILE A 543 16.92 41.90 -28.30
CA ILE A 543 18.06 41.45 -27.47
C ILE A 543 19.36 41.88 -28.17
N ALA A 544 20.33 42.34 -27.38
CA ALA A 544 21.64 42.75 -27.88
C ALA A 544 22.53 41.53 -28.21
N SER A 545 23.42 41.70 -29.18
CA SER A 545 24.46 40.70 -29.46
C SER A 545 25.37 40.51 -28.23
N GLY A 546 25.67 39.25 -27.90
CA GLY A 546 26.45 38.89 -26.70
C GLY A 546 25.69 38.91 -25.37
N SER A 547 24.38 39.16 -25.35
CA SER A 547 23.53 39.04 -24.16
C SER A 547 23.49 37.61 -23.61
N THR A 548 23.32 37.48 -22.30
CA THR A 548 22.98 36.20 -21.65
C THR A 548 21.47 36.02 -21.66
N VAL A 549 20.99 35.08 -22.47
CA VAL A 549 19.55 34.87 -22.68
C VAL A 549 19.13 33.51 -22.14
N GLU A 550 18.03 33.50 -21.41
CA GLU A 550 17.45 32.30 -20.83
C GLU A 550 15.96 32.19 -21.18
N LEU A 551 15.50 30.95 -21.41
CA LEU A 551 14.12 30.61 -21.74
C LEU A 551 13.58 29.59 -20.73
N TRP A 552 12.37 29.81 -20.26
CA TRP A 552 11.64 28.85 -19.43
C TRP A 552 10.30 28.52 -20.08
N SER A 553 9.84 27.28 -19.90
CA SER A 553 8.48 26.84 -20.22
C SER A 553 7.75 26.39 -18.96
N ASN A 554 6.46 26.69 -18.88
CA ASN A 554 5.63 26.64 -17.67
C ASN A 554 6.12 27.60 -16.55
N TYR A 555 6.54 28.82 -16.89
CA TYR A 555 7.13 29.80 -15.95
C TYR A 555 6.64 31.26 -16.09
N GLY A 556 5.55 31.49 -16.83
CA GLY A 556 4.95 32.82 -16.99
C GLY A 556 3.76 33.09 -16.07
N GLN A 557 3.04 34.20 -16.30
CA GLN A 557 1.93 34.65 -15.45
C GLN A 557 0.76 33.67 -15.47
N GLY A 558 0.78 32.69 -14.55
CA GLY A 558 -0.23 31.63 -14.48
C GLY A 558 -1.68 32.11 -14.40
N SER A 559 -1.90 33.36 -13.96
CA SER A 559 -3.20 34.02 -13.90
C SER A 559 -3.79 34.43 -15.24
N SER A 560 -2.95 34.66 -16.25
CA SER A 560 -3.33 35.18 -17.56
C SER A 560 -3.45 34.06 -18.62
N VAL A 561 -2.94 32.87 -18.29
CA VAL A 561 -2.99 31.68 -19.13
C VAL A 561 -4.43 31.30 -19.49
N THR A 562 -4.67 31.11 -20.79
CA THR A 562 -5.88 30.50 -21.36
C THR A 562 -5.59 29.01 -21.66
N PRO A 563 -6.14 28.06 -20.88
CA PRO A 563 -5.87 26.61 -21.01
C PRO A 563 -5.98 26.03 -22.41
N ALA A 564 -6.97 26.49 -23.18
CA ALA A 564 -7.24 26.02 -24.52
C ALA A 564 -6.15 26.42 -25.53
N ASN A 565 -5.38 27.46 -25.23
CA ASN A 565 -4.35 28.01 -26.12
C ASN A 565 -2.94 27.54 -25.75
N VAL A 566 -2.76 26.82 -24.63
CA VAL A 566 -1.46 26.28 -24.20
C VAL A 566 -0.86 25.44 -25.33
N VAL A 567 0.45 25.54 -25.53
CA VAL A 567 1.17 24.73 -26.51
C VAL A 567 1.10 23.25 -26.11
N LYS A 568 0.51 22.43 -26.96
CA LYS A 568 0.30 20.99 -26.75
C LYS A 568 0.65 20.21 -28.01
N ASP A 569 0.94 18.93 -27.83
CA ASP A 569 0.96 17.98 -28.93
C ASP A 569 -0.46 17.58 -29.39
N ALA A 570 -0.53 16.85 -30.51
CA ALA A 570 -1.78 16.36 -31.08
C ALA A 570 -2.53 15.34 -30.20
N ASN A 571 -1.87 14.77 -29.17
CA ASN A 571 -2.49 13.87 -28.20
C ASN A 571 -3.02 14.64 -26.97
N GLY A 572 -2.80 15.96 -26.90
CA GLY A 572 -3.29 16.82 -25.84
C GLY A 572 -2.37 16.95 -24.63
N TYR A 573 -1.10 16.55 -24.71
CA TYR A 573 -0.11 16.78 -23.66
C TYR A 573 0.57 18.14 -23.84
N PRO A 574 0.62 18.99 -22.80
CA PRO A 574 1.22 20.30 -22.91
C PRO A 574 2.74 20.23 -22.92
N ILE A 575 3.34 21.31 -23.41
CA ILE A 575 4.79 21.47 -23.41
C ILE A 575 5.36 21.34 -21.99
N ARG A 576 6.38 20.51 -21.85
CA ARG A 576 6.97 20.17 -20.56
C ARG A 576 7.67 21.38 -19.95
N THR A 577 7.67 21.39 -18.62
CA THR A 577 8.37 22.37 -17.80
C THR A 577 9.87 22.29 -18.05
N VAL A 578 10.47 23.43 -18.39
CA VAL A 578 11.92 23.60 -18.56
C VAL A 578 12.33 24.82 -17.76
N SER A 579 13.25 24.63 -16.81
CA SER A 579 13.92 25.74 -16.12
C SER A 579 15.06 26.28 -16.97
N ALA A 580 15.37 27.57 -16.80
CA ALA A 580 16.51 28.33 -17.31
C ALA A 580 17.33 27.64 -18.42
N LEU A 581 16.74 27.52 -19.62
CA LEU A 581 17.42 27.01 -20.79
C LEU A 581 18.24 28.13 -21.41
N SER A 582 19.56 27.94 -21.50
CA SER A 582 20.43 28.90 -22.20
C SER A 582 20.06 29.00 -23.69
N VAL A 583 19.85 30.23 -24.16
CA VAL A 583 19.51 30.54 -25.54
C VAL A 583 20.74 31.09 -26.23
N SER A 584 21.17 30.46 -27.32
CA SER A 584 22.38 30.85 -28.05
C SER A 584 22.12 32.01 -29.00
N GLU A 585 23.13 32.83 -29.28
CA GLU A 585 23.02 33.82 -30.36
C GLU A 585 22.99 33.10 -31.73
N GLY A 586 21.99 33.42 -32.56
CA GLY A 586 21.69 32.77 -33.83
C GLY A 586 22.33 33.37 -35.07
#